data_AF-B7QJP1-F1
#
_entry.id   AF-B7QJP1-F1
#
_cell.length_a   1.000
_cell.length_b   1.000
_cell.length_c   1.000
_cell.angle_alpha   90.00
_cell.angle_beta   90.00
_cell.angle_gamma   90.00
#
_symmetry.space_group_name_H-M   'P 1'
#
loop_
_entity.id
_entity.type
_entity.pdbx_description
1 polymer ?
#
loop_
_entity_poly.entity_id
_entity_poly.type
_entity_poly.pdbx_seq_one_letter_code
_entity_poly.pdbx_strand_id
1 'polypeptide(L)'
;MHTMKSVMLMMVFCSSLLFTCNCSNVNNPTKDFFKDMEERPILLYQCYHSGFSIDPPGSTNFTILFDGTNPSTTSIVGTTWSATKGTPNSYVIGSLQAYYDPTTDQAVLTTSSFEEYITVLDPFVGKTLYIKIEEVTNKDTVVYKIYDSDFKCKNAKKLLKEVCPDPCDMELTREISNN
;
A
#
# COMPACT_ATOMS: atom_id res chain seq x y z
N MET A 1 -70.98 -20.29 43.96
CA MET A 1 -71.20 -21.38 42.99
C MET A 1 -70.40 -21.06 41.75
N HIS A 2 -69.68 -22.09 41.26
CA HIS A 2 -68.80 -22.20 40.08
C HIS A 2 -69.14 -21.24 38.93
N THR A 3 -68.19 -20.65 38.19
CA THR A 3 -67.14 -21.20 37.30
C THR A 3 -66.28 -19.98 36.86
N MET A 4 -65.07 -20.00 36.30
CA MET A 4 -64.24 -20.97 35.58
C MET A 4 -62.81 -20.38 35.60
N LYS A 5 -61.78 -21.19 35.85
CA LYS A 5 -60.37 -20.80 35.69
C LYS A 5 -60.07 -20.65 34.21
N SER A 6 -59.66 -19.47 33.75
CA SER A 6 -59.14 -19.28 32.40
C SER A 6 -57.62 -19.34 32.45
N VAL A 7 -57.08 -20.46 31.96
CA VAL A 7 -55.66 -20.63 31.64
C VAL A 7 -55.46 -19.99 30.28
N MET A 8 -54.66 -18.93 30.19
CA MET A 8 -54.29 -18.35 28.90
C MET A 8 -52.78 -18.17 28.79
N LEU A 9 -52.19 -19.18 28.13
CA LEU A 9 -51.09 -19.16 27.17
C LEU A 9 -49.93 -18.18 27.40
N MET A 10 -48.79 -18.78 27.77
CA MET A 10 -47.45 -18.24 27.75
C MET A 10 -47.03 -17.97 26.28
N MET A 11 -46.97 -16.70 25.85
CA MET A 11 -46.26 -16.32 24.63
C MET A 11 -44.84 -15.91 24.99
N VAL A 12 -43.92 -16.85 24.83
CA VAL A 12 -42.47 -16.61 24.82
C VAL A 12 -42.16 -15.81 23.56
N PHE A 13 -42.05 -14.49 23.71
CA PHE A 13 -41.37 -13.67 22.70
C PHE A 13 -39.88 -13.99 22.81
N CYS A 14 -39.47 -14.99 22.04
CA CYS A 14 -38.08 -15.17 21.63
C CYS A 14 -37.75 -13.95 20.76
N SER A 15 -37.41 -12.83 21.40
CA SER A 15 -36.77 -11.70 20.75
C SER A 15 -35.43 -12.21 20.28
N SER A 16 -35.44 -12.77 19.06
CA SER A 16 -34.25 -12.97 18.26
C SER A 16 -33.53 -11.64 18.24
N LEU A 17 -32.48 -11.55 19.07
CA LEU A 17 -31.39 -10.62 18.87
C LEU A 17 -30.92 -10.88 17.44
N LEU A 18 -31.46 -10.11 16.51
CA LEU A 18 -30.79 -9.81 15.26
C LEU A 18 -29.58 -8.98 15.69
N PHE A 19 -28.54 -9.68 16.15
CA PHE A 19 -27.18 -9.24 15.93
C PHE A 19 -27.04 -9.19 14.41
N THR A 20 -27.41 -8.06 13.82
CA THR A 20 -26.79 -7.61 12.59
C THR A 20 -25.32 -7.53 12.95
N CYS A 21 -24.59 -8.60 12.66
CA CYS A 21 -23.15 -8.54 12.60
C CYS A 21 -22.89 -7.43 11.58
N ASN A 22 -22.50 -6.26 12.07
CA ASN A 22 -21.93 -5.23 11.23
C ASN A 22 -20.74 -5.96 10.61
N CYS A 23 -20.86 -6.35 9.33
CA CYS A 23 -19.69 -6.68 8.55
C CYS A 23 -18.85 -5.41 8.65
N SER A 24 -17.86 -5.43 9.52
CA SER A 24 -16.79 -4.46 9.53
C SER A 24 -16.43 -4.28 8.07
N ASN A 25 -16.59 -3.07 7.52
CA ASN A 25 -16.01 -2.72 6.24
C ASN A 25 -14.55 -3.17 6.35
N VAL A 26 -14.21 -4.27 5.69
CA VAL A 26 -12.84 -4.77 5.68
C VAL A 26 -12.10 -3.71 4.89
N ASN A 27 -11.46 -2.80 5.61
CA ASN A 27 -10.71 -1.72 5.00
C ASN A 27 -9.60 -2.38 4.19
N ASN A 28 -9.60 -2.20 2.86
CA ASN A 28 -8.54 -2.69 1.99
C ASN A 28 -7.52 -1.56 1.86
N PRO A 29 -6.33 -1.66 2.49
CA PRO A 29 -5.30 -0.62 2.46
C PRO A 29 -4.87 -0.24 1.04
N THR A 30 -4.83 -1.21 0.12
CA THR A 30 -4.46 -1.00 -1.29
C THR A 30 -5.51 -0.13 -1.96
N LYS A 31 -6.79 -0.48 -1.79
CA LYS A 31 -7.91 0.30 -2.35
C LYS A 31 -7.93 1.73 -1.81
N ASP A 32 -7.74 1.90 -0.51
CA ASP A 32 -7.72 3.20 0.14
C ASP A 32 -6.55 4.07 -0.37
N PHE A 33 -5.37 3.47 -0.53
CA PHE A 33 -4.21 4.16 -1.11
C PHE A 33 -4.47 4.62 -2.55
N PHE A 34 -5.13 3.80 -3.37
CA PHE A 34 -5.47 4.18 -4.75
C PHE A 34 -6.50 5.29 -4.81
N LYS A 35 -7.50 5.26 -3.93
CA LYS A 35 -8.44 6.37 -3.79
C LYS A 35 -7.73 7.68 -3.41
N ASP A 36 -6.77 7.63 -2.50
CA ASP A 36 -5.99 8.81 -2.10
C ASP A 36 -5.16 9.37 -3.27
N MET A 37 -4.60 8.50 -4.14
CA MET A 37 -3.90 8.93 -5.36
C MET A 37 -4.83 9.60 -6.39
N GLU A 38 -6.10 9.22 -6.44
CA GLU A 38 -7.09 9.87 -7.32
C GLU A 38 -7.46 11.28 -6.83
N GLU A 39 -7.48 11.48 -5.50
CA GLU A 39 -7.90 12.73 -4.86
C GLU A 39 -6.78 13.79 -4.81
N ARG A 40 -5.50 13.39 -4.83
CA ARG A 40 -4.37 14.31 -4.74
C ARG A 40 -3.05 13.72 -5.27
N PRO A 41 -2.08 14.57 -5.65
CA PRO A 41 -0.72 14.11 -5.90
C PRO A 41 -0.07 13.47 -4.66
N ILE A 42 0.71 12.41 -4.87
CA ILE A 42 1.45 11.70 -3.82
C ILE A 42 2.92 11.55 -4.23
N LEU A 43 3.82 12.13 -3.43
CA LEU A 43 5.26 11.95 -3.56
C LEU A 43 5.76 10.96 -2.51
N LEU A 44 6.44 9.91 -2.97
CA LEU A 44 6.97 8.83 -2.14
C LEU A 44 8.46 8.63 -2.40
N TYR A 45 9.23 8.58 -1.32
CA TYR A 45 10.64 8.23 -1.32
C TYR A 45 10.81 6.78 -0.89
N GLN A 46 11.43 5.95 -1.73
CA GLN A 46 11.82 4.60 -1.33
C GLN A 46 12.90 4.71 -0.26
N CYS A 47 12.57 4.24 0.93
CA CYS A 47 13.44 4.32 2.10
C CYS A 47 14.15 3.01 2.34
N TYR A 48 13.43 1.89 2.21
CA TYR A 48 13.97 0.56 2.41
C TYR A 48 13.43 -0.43 1.37
N HIS A 49 14.25 -1.39 0.94
CA HIS A 49 13.83 -2.51 0.09
C HIS A 49 14.45 -3.84 0.55
N SER A 50 13.79 -4.96 0.29
CA SER A 50 14.39 -6.30 0.40
C SER A 50 14.96 -6.82 -0.95
N GLY A 51 14.76 -6.07 -2.03
CA GLY A 51 15.24 -6.44 -3.37
C GLY A 51 14.80 -5.42 -4.43
N PHE A 52 15.19 -5.70 -5.68
CA PHE A 52 14.91 -4.85 -6.84
C PHE A 52 13.67 -5.31 -7.58
N SER A 53 13.04 -4.37 -8.29
CA SER A 53 11.78 -4.54 -9.01
C SER A 53 11.77 -3.53 -10.17
N ILE A 54 10.78 -2.63 -10.28
CA ILE A 54 10.81 -1.50 -11.21
C ILE A 54 12.00 -0.55 -10.99
N ASP A 55 12.57 -0.53 -9.79
CA ASP A 55 13.79 0.21 -9.49
C ASP A 55 15.01 -0.61 -9.98
N PRO A 56 15.84 -0.05 -10.88
CA PRO A 56 16.94 -0.80 -11.47
C PRO A 56 17.91 -1.34 -10.41
N PRO A 57 18.52 -2.51 -10.63
CA PRO A 57 19.56 -3.03 -9.75
C PRO A 57 20.69 -2.02 -9.51
N GLY A 58 21.04 -1.82 -8.24
CA GLY A 58 22.06 -0.85 -7.82
C GLY A 58 21.59 0.61 -7.82
N SER A 59 20.30 0.87 -8.03
CA SER A 59 19.73 2.19 -7.89
C SER A 59 19.66 2.64 -6.42
N THR A 60 19.79 3.94 -6.22
CA THR A 60 19.65 4.64 -4.95
C THR A 60 18.71 5.82 -5.14
N ASN A 61 18.19 6.35 -4.04
CA ASN A 61 17.31 7.52 -4.04
C ASN A 61 16.06 7.38 -4.94
N PHE A 62 15.54 6.16 -5.11
CA PHE A 62 14.34 5.92 -5.89
C PHE A 62 13.16 6.72 -5.33
N THR A 63 12.47 7.46 -6.19
CA THR A 63 11.40 8.39 -5.84
C THR A 63 10.28 8.24 -6.86
N ILE A 64 9.04 8.23 -6.40
CA ILE A 64 7.85 8.18 -7.25
C ILE A 64 6.97 9.38 -6.94
N LEU A 65 6.57 10.11 -7.97
CA LEU A 65 5.48 11.08 -7.91
C LEU A 65 4.30 10.49 -8.68
N PHE A 66 3.22 10.19 -7.98
CA PHE A 66 1.92 10.00 -8.60
C PHE A 66 1.28 11.37 -8.76
N ASP A 67 1.08 11.81 -10.00
CA ASP A 67 0.66 13.18 -10.28
C ASP A 67 -0.78 13.46 -9.82
N GLY A 68 -1.58 12.41 -9.65
CA GLY A 68 -2.96 12.47 -9.17
C GLY A 68 -3.87 13.32 -10.06
N THR A 69 -5.15 13.40 -9.70
CA THR A 69 -6.11 14.36 -10.27
C THR A 69 -6.38 14.27 -11.78
N ASN A 70 -6.43 13.06 -12.35
CA ASN A 70 -7.14 12.87 -13.62
C ASN A 70 -8.29 11.87 -13.49
N PRO A 71 -9.51 12.32 -13.12
CA PRO A 71 -10.67 11.44 -13.00
C PRO A 71 -11.17 10.87 -14.34
N SER A 72 -10.56 11.28 -15.47
CA SER A 72 -10.92 10.80 -16.80
C SER A 72 -10.09 9.60 -17.29
N THR A 73 -9.05 9.20 -16.55
CA THR A 73 -8.19 8.08 -16.91
C THR A 73 -8.41 6.90 -15.97
N THR A 74 -8.47 5.69 -16.51
CA THR A 74 -8.59 4.44 -15.73
C THR A 74 -7.31 4.06 -14.98
N SER A 75 -6.20 4.74 -15.26
CA SER A 75 -4.89 4.51 -14.66
C SER A 75 -4.30 5.83 -14.17
N ILE A 76 -3.63 5.77 -13.03
CA ILE A 76 -2.82 6.86 -12.47
C ILE A 76 -1.47 6.84 -13.16
N VAL A 77 -0.98 8.01 -13.57
CA VAL A 77 0.38 8.16 -14.13
C VAL A 77 1.34 8.53 -13.01
N GLY A 78 2.49 7.87 -13.00
CA GLY A 78 3.59 8.18 -12.10
C GLY A 78 4.87 8.54 -12.85
N THR A 79 5.61 9.50 -12.31
CA THR A 79 6.98 9.80 -12.74
C THR A 79 7.95 9.25 -11.70
N THR A 80 9.03 8.61 -12.17
CA THR A 80 10.06 8.05 -11.29
C THR A 80 11.39 8.73 -11.48
N TRP A 81 12.16 8.81 -10.39
CA TRP A 81 13.55 9.23 -10.41
C TRP A 81 14.40 8.21 -9.67
N SER A 82 15.53 7.85 -10.25
CA SER A 82 16.53 7.00 -9.60
C SER A 82 17.92 7.53 -9.88
N ALA A 83 18.83 7.37 -8.92
CA ALA A 83 20.25 7.65 -9.10
C ALA A 83 21.03 6.34 -9.03
N THR A 84 22.28 6.35 -9.49
CA THR A 84 23.23 5.28 -9.23
C THR A 84 24.17 5.70 -8.10
N LYS A 85 24.52 4.76 -7.23
CA LYS A 85 25.47 5.01 -6.16
C LYS A 85 26.77 5.59 -6.71
N GLY A 86 27.21 6.72 -6.15
CA GLY A 86 28.44 7.40 -6.57
C GLY A 86 28.30 8.33 -7.79
N THR A 87 27.09 8.54 -8.33
CA THR A 87 26.84 9.50 -9.42
C THR A 87 25.94 10.66 -8.94
N PRO A 88 26.44 11.59 -8.11
CA PRO A 88 25.64 12.70 -7.62
C PRO A 88 25.16 13.57 -8.79
N ASN A 89 23.92 14.07 -8.70
CA ASN A 89 23.26 14.92 -9.71
C ASN A 89 22.97 14.25 -11.07
N SER A 90 23.13 12.92 -11.18
CA SER A 90 22.68 12.16 -12.35
C SER A 90 21.45 11.34 -11.97
N TYR A 91 20.32 11.63 -12.61
CA TYR A 91 19.06 10.92 -12.38
C TYR A 91 18.56 10.30 -13.68
N VAL A 92 18.14 9.04 -13.60
CA VAL A 92 17.33 8.39 -14.63
C VAL A 92 15.88 8.68 -14.30
N ILE A 93 15.18 9.27 -15.27
CA ILE A 93 13.75 9.59 -15.16
C ILE A 93 12.97 8.52 -15.91
N GLY A 94 11.97 7.96 -15.26
CA GLY A 94 11.06 6.98 -15.83
C GLY A 94 9.60 7.43 -15.70
N SER A 95 8.72 6.62 -16.30
CA SER A 95 7.28 6.76 -16.14
C SER A 95 6.66 5.39 -15.90
N LEU A 96 5.57 5.38 -15.16
CA LEU A 96 4.77 4.20 -14.87
C LEU A 96 3.29 4.53 -14.92
N GLN A 97 2.47 3.50 -15.10
CA GLN A 97 1.03 3.57 -14.87
C GLN A 97 0.67 2.65 -13.72
N ALA A 98 -0.32 3.04 -12.94
CA ALA A 98 -0.83 2.26 -11.82
C ALA A 98 -2.36 2.23 -11.85
N TYR A 99 -2.95 1.08 -11.59
CA TYR A 99 -4.40 0.95 -11.38
C TYR A 99 -4.71 -0.08 -10.30
N TYR A 100 -5.87 0.04 -9.66
CA TYR A 100 -6.35 -0.95 -8.70
C TYR A 100 -7.26 -1.95 -9.41
N ASP A 101 -6.99 -3.24 -9.23
CA ASP A 101 -7.80 -4.35 -9.72
C ASP A 101 -8.73 -4.86 -8.60
N PRO A 102 -10.04 -4.58 -8.68
CA PRO A 102 -10.99 -5.01 -7.66
C PRO A 102 -11.24 -6.52 -7.67
N THR A 103 -10.78 -7.27 -8.68
CA THR A 103 -10.98 -8.73 -8.77
C THR A 103 -9.95 -9.50 -7.93
N THR A 104 -8.74 -8.95 -7.82
CA THR A 104 -7.61 -9.52 -7.07
C THR A 104 -7.32 -8.78 -5.77
N ASP A 105 -7.96 -7.63 -5.54
CA ASP A 105 -7.68 -6.71 -4.42
C ASP A 105 -6.24 -6.17 -4.40
N GLN A 106 -5.57 -6.25 -5.56
CA GLN A 106 -4.20 -5.79 -5.76
C GLN A 106 -4.16 -4.57 -6.66
N ALA A 107 -3.05 -3.85 -6.56
CA ALA A 107 -2.71 -2.82 -7.50
C ALA A 107 -1.78 -3.39 -8.57
N VAL A 108 -1.91 -2.92 -9.80
CA VAL A 108 -1.04 -3.27 -10.91
C VAL A 108 -0.25 -2.04 -11.30
N LEU A 109 1.08 -2.18 -11.34
CA LEU A 109 1.99 -1.14 -11.79
C LEU A 109 2.70 -1.61 -13.05
N THR A 110 2.63 -0.81 -14.10
CA THR A 110 3.23 -1.11 -15.41
C THR A 110 4.20 -0.03 -15.84
N THR A 111 5.31 -0.47 -16.41
CA THR A 111 6.23 0.35 -17.20
C THR A 111 6.25 -0.18 -18.64
N SER A 112 7.12 0.35 -19.50
CA SER A 112 7.32 -0.22 -20.83
C SER A 112 7.91 -1.64 -20.83
N SER A 113 8.48 -2.09 -19.71
CA SER A 113 9.25 -3.34 -19.64
C SER A 113 8.92 -4.24 -18.45
N PHE A 114 8.14 -3.76 -17.48
CA PHE A 114 7.79 -4.47 -16.26
C PHE A 114 6.30 -4.33 -15.96
N GLU A 115 5.73 -5.39 -15.41
CA GLU A 115 4.42 -5.40 -14.76
C GLU A 115 4.60 -6.03 -13.38
N GLU A 116 4.01 -5.40 -12.36
CA GLU A 116 4.12 -5.82 -10.96
C GLU A 116 2.78 -5.71 -10.26
N TYR A 117 2.51 -6.66 -9.37
CA TYR A 117 1.38 -6.60 -8.45
C TYR A 117 1.82 -6.04 -7.10
N ILE A 118 1.07 -5.07 -6.60
CA ILE A 118 1.35 -4.35 -5.36
C ILE A 118 0.23 -4.62 -4.37
N THR A 119 0.61 -5.00 -3.16
CA THR A 119 -0.31 -5.08 -2.01
C THR A 119 0.21 -4.16 -0.91
N VAL A 120 -0.64 -3.25 -0.43
CA VAL A 120 -0.33 -2.41 0.73
C VAL A 120 -0.57 -3.23 1.99
N LEU A 121 0.49 -3.47 2.75
CA LEU A 121 0.44 -4.28 3.97
C LEU A 121 0.16 -3.43 5.21
N ASP A 122 0.76 -2.24 5.28
CA ASP A 122 0.47 -1.27 6.32
C ASP A 122 0.17 0.09 5.68
N PRO A 123 -1.07 0.60 5.84
CA PRO A 123 -1.51 1.83 5.19
C PRO A 123 -0.87 3.09 5.75
N PHE A 124 -0.92 4.08 4.87
CA PHE A 124 -0.37 5.41 5.09
C PHE A 124 -1.41 6.37 5.67
N VAL A 125 -1.32 6.67 6.97
CA VAL A 125 -1.94 7.87 7.59
C VAL A 125 -1.12 9.13 7.24
N GLY A 126 -0.96 9.42 5.95
CA GLY A 126 -0.25 10.61 5.48
C GLY A 126 1.30 10.56 5.57
N LYS A 127 1.93 9.45 6.00
CA LYS A 127 3.37 9.45 6.33
C LYS A 127 4.27 8.29 5.88
N THR A 128 3.88 7.02 5.97
CA THR A 128 4.72 5.90 5.47
C THR A 128 3.90 4.73 4.93
N LEU A 129 4.42 4.03 3.94
CA LEU A 129 3.73 2.98 3.20
C LEU A 129 4.61 1.72 3.18
N TYR A 130 4.08 0.61 3.68
CA TYR A 130 4.73 -0.70 3.56
C TYR A 130 4.00 -1.54 2.52
N ILE A 131 4.72 -1.98 1.50
CA ILE A 131 4.17 -2.74 0.39
C ILE A 131 4.89 -4.05 0.16
N LYS A 132 4.13 -5.04 -0.31
CA LYS A 132 4.59 -6.26 -0.94
C LYS A 132 4.45 -6.09 -2.46
N ILE A 133 5.48 -6.51 -3.19
CA ILE A 133 5.52 -6.51 -4.65
C ILE A 133 5.74 -7.95 -5.12
N GLU A 134 4.97 -8.35 -6.12
CA GLU A 134 5.09 -9.64 -6.82
C GLU A 134 5.34 -9.36 -8.31
N GLU A 135 6.50 -9.77 -8.82
CA GLU A 135 6.87 -9.51 -10.22
C GLU A 135 6.15 -10.50 -11.17
N VAL A 136 5.51 -9.99 -12.23
CA VAL A 136 4.73 -10.84 -13.15
C VAL A 136 5.60 -11.75 -13.99
N THR A 137 6.74 -11.23 -14.46
CA THR A 137 7.65 -11.94 -15.37
C THR A 137 8.39 -13.09 -14.68
N ASN A 138 8.64 -12.94 -13.39
CA ASN A 138 9.39 -13.89 -12.56
C ASN A 138 8.60 -14.17 -11.28
N LYS A 139 7.54 -14.98 -11.41
CA LYS A 139 6.48 -15.23 -10.41
C LYS A 139 6.95 -15.72 -9.03
N ASP A 140 8.25 -15.98 -8.86
CA ASP A 140 8.86 -16.38 -7.60
C ASP A 140 9.56 -15.22 -6.86
N THR A 141 9.64 -14.03 -7.48
CA THR A 141 10.23 -12.83 -6.86
C THR A 141 9.18 -12.08 -6.07
N VAL A 142 9.26 -12.19 -4.73
CA VAL A 142 8.51 -11.36 -3.79
C VAL A 142 9.48 -10.40 -3.12
N VAL A 143 9.24 -9.10 -3.25
CA VAL A 143 10.05 -8.08 -2.56
C VAL A 143 9.17 -7.17 -1.72
N TYR A 144 9.75 -6.62 -0.67
CA TYR A 144 9.10 -5.70 0.24
C TYR A 144 9.75 -4.35 0.17
N LYS A 145 8.95 -3.30 0.28
CA LYS A 145 9.43 -1.92 0.24
C LYS A 145 8.73 -1.05 1.25
N ILE A 146 9.48 -0.14 1.84
CA ILE A 146 8.95 0.93 2.69
C ILE A 146 9.20 2.27 2.01
N TYR A 147 8.12 3.00 1.78
CA TYR A 147 8.14 4.37 1.29
C TYR A 147 7.77 5.36 2.41
N ASP A 148 8.23 6.60 2.28
CA ASP A 148 7.92 7.71 3.19
C ASP A 148 7.63 8.97 2.36
N SER A 149 6.80 9.88 2.89
CA SER A 149 6.67 11.24 2.33
C SER A 149 7.72 12.21 2.87
N ASP A 150 8.42 11.86 3.96
CA ASP A 150 9.59 12.58 4.46
C ASP A 150 10.86 12.05 3.77
N PHE A 151 11.55 12.92 3.03
CA PHE A 151 12.81 12.62 2.34
C PHE A 151 13.87 11.94 3.22
N LYS A 152 13.87 12.23 4.54
CA LYS A 152 14.83 11.69 5.51
C LYS A 152 14.35 10.36 6.13
N CYS A 153 13.26 9.77 5.64
CA CYS A 153 12.76 8.44 6.05
C CYS A 153 12.44 8.31 7.54
N LYS A 154 12.00 9.40 8.18
CA LYS A 154 11.77 9.41 9.63
C LYS A 154 10.65 8.48 10.08
N ASN A 155 9.59 8.36 9.28
CA ASN A 155 8.43 7.52 9.58
C ASN A 155 8.73 6.07 9.17
N ALA A 156 9.33 5.88 8.01
CA ALA A 156 9.81 4.59 7.52
C ALA A 156 10.77 3.92 8.53
N LYS A 157 11.67 4.67 9.17
CA LYS A 157 12.56 4.12 10.20
C LYS A 157 11.82 3.62 11.44
N LYS A 158 10.66 4.20 11.77
CA LYS A 158 9.81 3.71 12.87
C LYS A 158 9.10 2.44 12.44
N LEU A 159 8.46 2.48 11.26
CA LEU A 159 7.75 1.33 10.69
C LEU A 159 8.66 0.12 10.50
N LEU A 160 9.89 0.32 10.03
CA LEU A 160 10.87 -0.75 9.86
C LEU A 160 11.06 -1.57 11.14
N LYS A 161 11.12 -0.92 12.31
CA LYS A 161 11.28 -1.60 13.61
C LYS A 161 10.07 -2.46 13.98
N GLU A 162 8.90 -2.15 13.45
CA GLU A 162 7.65 -2.85 13.72
C GLU A 162 7.48 -4.02 12.73
N VAL A 163 7.71 -3.78 11.44
CA VAL A 163 7.44 -4.77 10.37
C VAL A 163 8.63 -5.69 10.06
N CYS A 164 9.84 -5.32 10.48
CA CYS A 164 11.06 -6.08 10.21
C CYS A 164 12.05 -5.98 11.41
N PRO A 165 11.74 -6.63 12.55
CA PRO A 165 12.65 -6.67 13.69
C PRO A 165 13.92 -7.45 13.36
N ASP A 166 15.05 -7.09 13.98
CA ASP A 166 16.35 -7.71 13.69
C ASP A 166 16.37 -9.22 13.99
N PRO A 167 17.00 -10.05 13.13
CA PRO A 167 17.67 -9.68 11.88
C PRO A 167 16.69 -9.45 10.72
N CYS A 168 16.93 -8.37 9.95
CA CYS A 168 16.12 -7.95 8.81
C CYS A 168 16.98 -7.81 7.54
N ASP A 169 16.41 -8.13 6.37
CA ASP A 169 17.04 -8.06 5.04
C ASP A 169 16.73 -6.76 4.27
N MET A 170 16.05 -5.81 4.92
CA MET A 170 15.71 -4.53 4.32
C MET A 170 16.91 -3.57 4.32
N GLU A 171 17.32 -3.13 3.14
CA GLU A 171 18.45 -2.22 2.95
C GLU A 171 17.99 -0.76 2.85
N LEU A 172 18.74 0.18 3.45
CA LEU A 172 18.47 1.62 3.31
C LEU A 172 18.89 2.10 1.92
N THR A 173 17.94 2.72 1.20
CA THR A 173 18.13 3.14 -0.20
C THR A 173 18.32 4.64 -0.37
N ARG A 174 18.21 5.42 0.70
CA ARG A 174 18.43 6.88 0.65
C ARG A 174 19.86 7.23 1.02
N GLU A 175 20.61 7.76 0.07
CA GLU A 175 21.88 8.44 0.32
C GLU A 175 21.60 9.84 0.87
N ILE A 176 21.30 9.91 2.17
CA ILE A 176 21.14 11.17 2.89
C ILE A 176 22.55 11.68 3.16
N SER A 177 23.00 12.70 2.42
CA SER A 177 24.24 13.40 2.73
C SER A 177 24.12 14.04 4.12
N ASN A 178 24.92 13.54 5.07
CA ASN A 178 25.14 14.20 6.34
C ASN A 178 26.12 15.35 6.11
N ASN A 179 25.63 16.50 5.67
CA ASN A 179 26.35 17.77 5.89
C ASN A 179 25.90 18.36 7.22
#